data_AF-A0A7Z0CKZ4-F1
#
_entry.id   AF-A0A7Z0CKZ4-F1
#
_cell.length_a   1.000
_cell.length_b   1.000
_cell.length_c   1.000
_cell.angle_alpha   90.00
_cell.angle_beta   90.00
_cell.angle_gamma   90.00
#
_symmetry.space_group_name_H-M   'P 1'
#
loop_
_entity.id
_entity.type
_entity.pdbx_description
1 polymer ?
#
loop_
_entity_poly.entity_id
_entity_poly.type
_entity_poly.pdbx_seq_one_letter_code
_entity_poly.pdbx_strand_id
1 'polypeptide(L)'
;MTTHHIKKSGIDRTNSSARFVLASGRPMAWRGIDLITAAMLAVAFGVVFWAFDTFVYPGVGVVTAAFPPAAELALGVWLIPAVVGGLVVRRPGAAVLTEVIAASVELFLGNQWGVAVLLSGTLQALGVELVLAMLLWRRFGVVIAALGGLLSAAMEITGYEWWSYVAGYSWTWKLVYLACGMVSGGLIAGVGGWALVRALARSGALNAFPAGQEVHEADALR
;
A
#
# COMPACT_ATOMS: atom_id res chain seq x y z
N MET A 1 -57.23 -3.56 -30.92
CA MET A 1 -56.03 -4.44 -30.98
C MET A 1 -54.85 -3.52 -31.25
N THR A 2 -54.30 -2.92 -30.20
CA THR A 2 -53.34 -1.81 -30.28
C THR A 2 -52.02 -2.30 -29.72
N THR A 3 -51.08 -2.60 -30.60
CA THR A 3 -49.74 -3.11 -30.26
C THR A 3 -48.88 -1.99 -29.70
N HIS A 4 -48.58 -2.05 -28.40
CA HIS A 4 -47.57 -1.22 -27.77
C HIS A 4 -46.16 -1.66 -28.22
N HIS A 5 -45.52 -0.83 -29.04
CA HIS A 5 -44.10 -0.94 -29.33
C HIS A 5 -43.28 -0.55 -28.10
N ILE A 6 -42.72 -1.54 -27.40
CA ILE A 6 -41.70 -1.33 -26.37
C ILE A 6 -40.38 -1.02 -27.08
N LYS A 7 -40.00 0.26 -27.07
CA LYS A 7 -38.67 0.73 -27.51
C LYS A 7 -37.64 0.26 -26.47
N LYS A 8 -36.90 -0.81 -26.76
CA LYS A 8 -35.71 -1.20 -25.99
C LYS A 8 -34.70 -0.06 -26.12
N SER A 9 -34.52 0.73 -25.05
CA SER A 9 -33.48 1.74 -24.96
C SER A 9 -32.13 1.04 -24.97
N GLY A 10 -31.35 1.27 -26.03
CA GLY A 10 -29.98 0.81 -26.14
C GLY A 10 -29.15 1.37 -24.98
N ILE A 11 -28.56 0.47 -24.20
CA ILE A 11 -27.50 0.82 -23.27
C ILE A 11 -26.30 1.17 -24.14
N ASP A 12 -25.94 2.45 -24.15
CA ASP A 12 -24.80 2.99 -24.85
C ASP A 12 -23.51 2.45 -24.20
N ARG A 13 -22.79 1.56 -24.90
CA ARG A 13 -21.66 0.77 -24.36
C ARG A 13 -20.29 1.45 -24.50
N THR A 14 -20.24 2.77 -24.63
CA THR A 14 -19.01 3.46 -25.04
C THR A 14 -18.54 4.52 -24.05
N ASN A 15 -18.31 4.16 -22.78
CA ASN A 15 -17.30 4.83 -21.94
C ASN A 15 -17.04 4.08 -20.62
N SER A 16 -16.44 2.87 -20.69
CA SER A 16 -15.96 2.19 -19.48
C SER A 16 -14.59 2.77 -19.07
N SER A 17 -14.60 4.01 -18.60
CA SER A 17 -13.52 4.43 -17.69
C SER A 17 -13.71 3.60 -16.43
N ALA A 18 -12.72 2.78 -16.06
CA ALA A 18 -12.80 1.92 -14.87
C ALA A 18 -13.21 2.77 -13.66
N ARG A 19 -14.47 2.62 -13.23
CA ARG A 19 -15.04 3.44 -12.18
C ARG A 19 -14.59 2.84 -10.86
N PHE A 20 -13.81 3.61 -10.10
CA PHE A 20 -13.47 3.19 -8.75
C PHE A 20 -14.68 3.35 -7.84
N VAL A 21 -15.01 2.31 -7.09
CA VAL A 21 -16.04 2.36 -6.05
C VAL A 21 -15.46 3.07 -4.83
N LEU A 22 -16.18 4.03 -4.27
CA LEU A 22 -15.70 4.75 -3.08
C LEU A 22 -16.26 4.12 -1.81
N ALA A 23 -15.59 4.36 -0.67
CA ALA A 23 -16.17 4.03 0.63
C ALA A 23 -17.50 4.78 0.82
N SER A 24 -18.50 4.12 1.37
CA SER A 24 -19.82 4.72 1.59
C SER A 24 -19.78 5.84 2.64
N GLY A 25 -20.58 6.88 2.44
CA GLY A 25 -20.73 7.99 3.38
C GLY A 25 -19.69 9.11 3.23
N ARG A 26 -19.52 9.92 4.28
CA ARG A 26 -18.52 11.00 4.29
C ARG A 26 -17.10 10.41 4.40
N PRO A 27 -16.04 11.09 3.92
CA PRO A 27 -14.67 10.57 3.98
C PRO A 27 -14.24 10.13 5.40
N MET A 28 -14.63 10.89 6.42
CA MET A 28 -14.32 10.63 7.84
C MET A 28 -15.30 9.72 8.57
N ALA A 29 -16.31 9.17 7.88
CA ALA A 29 -17.28 8.27 8.49
C ALA A 29 -16.74 6.83 8.60
N TRP A 30 -15.65 6.64 9.36
CA TRP A 30 -15.07 5.34 9.63
C TRP A 30 -16.10 4.38 10.23
N ARG A 31 -16.22 3.18 9.65
CA ARG A 31 -17.07 2.09 10.16
C ARG A 31 -16.24 1.23 11.10
N GLY A 32 -16.90 0.54 12.05
CA GLY A 32 -16.22 -0.44 12.90
C GLY A 32 -15.49 -1.52 12.08
N ILE A 33 -16.10 -1.99 10.98
CA ILE A 33 -15.45 -2.95 10.08
C ILE A 33 -14.20 -2.38 9.39
N ASP A 34 -14.17 -1.08 9.09
CA ASP A 34 -13.00 -0.44 8.48
C ASP A 34 -11.80 -0.52 9.44
N LEU A 35 -12.03 -0.20 10.72
CA LEU A 35 -11.01 -0.25 11.78
C LEU A 35 -10.55 -1.69 12.06
N ILE A 36 -11.49 -2.63 12.21
CA ILE A 36 -11.19 -4.03 12.52
C ILE A 36 -10.41 -4.67 11.38
N THR A 37 -10.83 -4.47 10.12
CA THR A 37 -10.11 -5.03 8.97
C THR A 37 -8.73 -4.41 8.81
N ALA A 38 -8.58 -3.09 8.99
CA ALA A 38 -7.27 -2.45 8.97
C ALA A 38 -6.35 -3.02 10.05
N ALA A 39 -6.85 -3.19 11.29
CA ALA A 39 -6.09 -3.78 12.38
C ALA A 39 -5.70 -5.25 12.12
N MET A 40 -6.61 -6.07 11.58
CA MET A 40 -6.32 -7.47 11.24
C MET A 40 -5.24 -7.58 10.16
N LEU A 41 -5.33 -6.75 9.11
CA LEU A 41 -4.32 -6.69 8.06
C LEU A 41 -2.98 -6.23 8.64
N ALA A 42 -2.98 -5.17 9.44
CA ALA A 42 -1.80 -4.62 10.07
C ALA A 42 -1.10 -5.64 10.98
N VAL A 43 -1.85 -6.38 11.81
CA VAL A 43 -1.29 -7.43 12.66
C VAL A 43 -0.64 -8.54 11.83
N ALA A 44 -1.31 -8.98 10.76
CA ALA A 44 -0.74 -9.98 9.85
C ALA A 44 0.57 -9.48 9.22
N PHE A 45 0.61 -8.22 8.79
CA PHE A 45 1.82 -7.62 8.23
C PHE A 45 2.92 -7.38 9.26
N GLY A 46 2.61 -6.99 10.49
CA GLY A 46 3.61 -6.84 11.54
C GLY A 46 4.31 -8.16 11.87
N VAL A 47 3.58 -9.29 11.80
CA VAL A 47 4.20 -10.63 11.89
C VAL A 47 5.09 -10.91 10.67
N VAL A 48 4.68 -10.48 9.47
CA VAL A 48 5.50 -10.61 8.26
C VAL A 48 6.77 -9.77 8.34
N PHE A 49 6.71 -8.54 8.86
CA PHE A 49 7.88 -7.69 9.09
C PHE A 49 8.85 -8.37 10.02
N TRP A 50 8.39 -8.74 11.21
CA TRP A 50 9.21 -9.46 12.19
C TRP A 50 9.89 -10.71 11.58
N ALA A 51 9.13 -11.51 10.82
CA ALA A 51 9.68 -12.70 10.17
C ALA A 51 10.70 -12.34 9.08
N PHE A 52 10.43 -11.29 8.30
CA PHE A 52 11.34 -10.79 7.29
C PHE A 52 12.66 -10.30 7.91
N ASP A 53 12.57 -9.50 8.96
CA ASP A 53 13.71 -8.96 9.71
C ASP A 53 14.58 -10.08 10.28
N THR A 54 13.94 -11.13 10.80
CA THR A 54 14.62 -12.21 11.50
C THR A 54 15.25 -13.21 10.53
N PHE A 55 14.53 -13.61 9.48
CA PHE A 55 14.89 -14.77 8.67
C PHE A 55 15.40 -14.43 7.27
N VAL A 56 15.09 -13.24 6.75
CA VAL A 56 15.36 -12.90 5.34
C VAL A 56 16.35 -11.75 5.23
N TYR A 57 16.12 -10.65 5.95
CA TYR A 57 16.93 -9.44 5.83
C TYR A 57 18.42 -9.61 6.14
N PRO A 58 18.86 -10.46 7.09
CA PRO A 58 20.29 -10.71 7.30
C PRO A 58 20.97 -11.26 6.03
N GLY A 59 20.26 -12.08 5.25
CA GLY A 59 20.74 -12.58 3.96
C GLY A 59 20.85 -11.50 2.89
N VAL A 60 19.93 -10.52 2.88
CA VAL A 60 19.99 -9.36 1.96
C VAL A 60 21.28 -8.58 2.16
N GLY A 61 21.66 -8.31 3.41
CA GLY A 61 22.91 -7.60 3.73
C GLY A 61 24.15 -8.34 3.24
N VAL A 62 24.17 -9.68 3.35
CA VAL A 62 25.28 -10.50 2.83
C VAL A 62 25.37 -10.45 1.31
N VAL A 63 24.24 -10.63 0.61
CA VAL A 63 24.19 -10.64 -0.85
C VAL A 63 24.57 -9.28 -1.46
N THR A 64 24.25 -8.20 -0.76
CA THR A 64 24.48 -6.83 -1.24
C THR A 64 25.75 -6.19 -0.68
N ALA A 65 26.58 -6.94 0.06
CA ALA A 65 27.79 -6.40 0.68
C ALA A 65 28.77 -5.74 -0.30
N ALA A 66 28.85 -6.23 -1.54
CA ALA A 66 29.69 -5.65 -2.60
C ALA A 66 29.12 -4.35 -3.18
N PHE A 67 27.81 -4.14 -3.07
CA PHE A 67 27.11 -2.94 -3.49
C PHE A 67 25.96 -2.59 -2.52
N PRO A 68 26.30 -2.04 -1.34
CA PRO A 68 25.33 -1.87 -0.25
C PRO A 68 24.02 -1.13 -0.60
N PRO A 69 23.97 -0.12 -1.49
CA PRO A 69 22.72 0.50 -1.91
C PRO A 69 21.68 -0.46 -2.50
N ALA A 70 22.09 -1.60 -3.04
CA ALA A 70 21.14 -2.59 -3.52
C ALA A 70 20.37 -3.29 -2.39
N ALA A 71 20.80 -3.20 -1.13
CA ALA A 71 20.03 -3.69 0.01
C ALA A 71 18.63 -3.04 0.04
N GLU A 72 18.55 -1.79 -0.41
CA GLU A 72 17.31 -1.02 -0.46
C GLU A 72 16.29 -1.53 -1.46
N LEU A 73 16.68 -2.48 -2.32
CA LEU A 73 15.72 -3.22 -3.13
C LEU A 73 14.79 -4.09 -2.28
N ALA A 74 15.10 -4.34 -1.00
CA ALA A 74 14.22 -5.01 -0.07
C ALA A 74 13.19 -4.07 0.60
N LEU A 75 13.38 -2.75 0.54
CA LEU A 75 12.60 -1.79 1.33
C LEU A 75 11.09 -1.94 1.15
N GLY A 76 10.65 -2.22 -0.07
CA GLY A 76 9.24 -2.32 -0.41
C GLY A 76 8.47 -3.37 0.39
N VAL A 77 9.12 -4.31 1.08
CA VAL A 77 8.42 -5.23 2.00
C VAL A 77 7.76 -4.46 3.15
N TRP A 78 8.45 -3.49 3.74
CA TRP A 78 7.93 -2.69 4.85
C TRP A 78 6.90 -1.63 4.42
N LEU A 79 6.72 -1.37 3.12
CA LEU A 79 5.79 -0.34 2.64
C LEU A 79 4.42 -0.92 2.22
N ILE A 80 4.30 -2.25 2.15
CA ILE A 80 3.08 -2.94 1.71
C ILE A 80 1.86 -2.59 2.56
N PRO A 81 1.91 -2.55 3.91
CA PRO A 81 0.71 -2.36 4.73
C PRO A 81 0.04 -1.01 4.50
N ALA A 82 0.82 0.06 4.36
CA ALA A 82 0.33 1.38 4.01
C ALA A 82 -0.44 1.37 2.69
N VAL A 83 0.12 0.75 1.65
CA VAL A 83 -0.53 0.62 0.34
C VAL A 83 -1.82 -0.20 0.47
N VAL A 84 -1.76 -1.37 1.08
CA VAL A 84 -2.91 -2.28 1.21
C VAL A 84 -4.03 -1.63 2.03
N GLY A 85 -3.70 -1.05 3.18
CA GLY A 85 -4.64 -0.34 4.04
C GLY A 85 -5.37 0.79 3.30
N GLY A 86 -4.62 1.63 2.59
CA GLY A 86 -5.16 2.71 1.78
C GLY A 86 -6.10 2.24 0.66
N LEU A 87 -5.74 1.16 -0.04
CA LEU A 87 -6.52 0.61 -1.16
C LEU A 87 -7.78 -0.16 -0.72
N VAL A 88 -7.74 -0.83 0.44
CA VAL A 88 -8.87 -1.60 0.98
C VAL A 88 -9.89 -0.66 1.62
N VAL A 89 -9.45 0.19 2.55
CA VAL A 89 -10.36 1.00 3.37
C VAL A 89 -10.84 2.26 2.63
N ARG A 90 -9.97 2.86 1.80
CA ARG A 90 -10.30 4.02 0.95
C ARG A 90 -10.81 5.24 1.74
N ARG A 91 -10.24 5.47 2.93
CA ARG A 91 -10.51 6.63 3.79
C ARG A 91 -9.23 7.37 4.16
N PRO A 92 -9.29 8.68 4.42
CA PRO A 92 -8.15 9.41 4.94
C PRO A 92 -7.64 8.83 6.27
N GLY A 93 -6.34 8.59 6.32
CA GLY A 93 -5.62 8.00 7.46
C GLY A 93 -5.53 6.48 7.42
N ALA A 94 -6.06 5.80 6.40
CA ALA A 94 -6.05 4.35 6.34
C ALA A 94 -4.66 3.75 6.10
N ALA A 95 -3.81 4.41 5.32
CA ALA A 95 -2.44 3.96 5.13
C ALA A 95 -1.67 4.11 6.44
N VAL A 96 -1.78 5.27 7.09
CA VAL A 96 -1.15 5.58 8.38
C VAL A 96 -1.56 4.61 9.48
N LEU A 97 -2.87 4.36 9.64
CA LEU A 97 -3.37 3.45 10.66
C LEU A 97 -2.79 2.03 10.48
N THR A 98 -2.79 1.55 9.25
CA THR A 98 -2.39 0.16 8.96
C THR A 98 -0.90 -0.03 9.18
N GLU A 99 -0.08 0.90 8.70
CA GLU A 99 1.38 0.82 8.82
C GLU A 99 1.84 1.00 10.27
N VAL A 100 1.30 1.99 11.00
CA VAL A 100 1.71 2.25 12.38
C VAL A 100 1.35 1.07 13.29
N ILE A 101 0.21 0.41 13.07
CA ILE A 101 -0.13 -0.82 13.79
C ILE A 101 0.81 -1.96 13.41
N ALA A 102 1.15 -2.12 12.12
CA ALA A 102 2.09 -3.16 11.67
C ALA A 102 3.47 -2.98 12.31
N ALA A 103 4.03 -1.78 12.24
CA ALA A 103 5.29 -1.40 12.89
C ALA A 103 5.23 -1.55 14.42
N SER A 104 4.08 -1.30 15.04
CA SER A 104 3.91 -1.54 16.48
C SER A 104 3.98 -3.03 16.82
N VAL A 105 3.37 -3.89 16.00
CA VAL A 105 3.43 -5.35 16.19
C VAL A 105 4.85 -5.86 15.97
N GLU A 106 5.54 -5.39 14.93
CA GLU A 106 6.96 -5.68 14.70
C GLU A 106 7.81 -5.29 15.91
N LEU A 107 7.60 -4.08 16.46
CA LEU A 107 8.27 -3.61 17.67
C LEU A 107 8.05 -4.54 18.87
N PHE A 108 6.82 -5.01 19.08
CA PHE A 108 6.50 -5.86 20.22
C PHE A 108 7.00 -7.30 20.07
N LEU A 109 7.09 -7.83 18.85
CA LEU A 109 7.68 -9.14 18.57
C LEU A 109 9.21 -9.12 18.64
N GLY A 110 9.80 -7.93 18.52
CA GLY A 110 11.23 -7.67 18.68
C GLY A 110 11.96 -7.58 17.35
N ASN A 111 12.57 -6.42 17.10
CA ASN A 111 13.37 -6.14 15.90
C ASN A 111 14.71 -5.50 16.28
N GLN A 112 15.62 -5.41 15.31
CA GLN A 112 16.98 -4.87 15.53
C GLN A 112 17.06 -3.33 15.57
N TRP A 113 16.02 -2.62 15.14
CA TRP A 113 15.99 -1.15 15.07
C TRP A 113 15.28 -0.50 16.27
N GLY A 114 14.61 -1.28 17.11
CA GLY A 114 13.88 -0.82 18.28
C GLY A 114 12.74 0.13 17.91
N VAL A 115 12.51 1.16 18.75
CA VAL A 115 11.39 2.11 18.60
C VAL A 115 11.46 2.92 17.29
N ALA A 116 12.62 2.98 16.63
CA ALA A 116 12.80 3.71 15.39
C ALA A 116 11.87 3.24 14.25
N VAL A 117 11.44 1.98 14.28
CA VAL A 117 10.49 1.43 13.29
C VAL A 117 9.15 2.17 13.28
N LEU A 118 8.75 2.79 14.40
CA LEU A 118 7.54 3.61 14.45
C LEU A 118 7.72 4.93 13.69
N LEU A 119 8.93 5.52 13.74
CA LEU A 119 9.25 6.71 12.96
C LEU A 119 9.32 6.36 11.47
N SER A 120 10.01 5.27 11.10
CA SER A 120 10.05 4.76 9.73
C SER A 120 8.65 4.51 9.20
N GLY A 121 7.88 3.64 9.86
CA GLY A 121 6.52 3.30 9.45
C GLY A 121 5.61 4.53 9.32
N THR A 122 5.79 5.54 10.17
CA THR A 122 5.04 6.80 10.03
C THR A 122 5.41 7.55 8.73
N LEU A 123 6.71 7.72 8.43
CA LEU A 123 7.16 8.39 7.20
C LEU A 123 6.72 7.63 5.94
N GLN A 124 6.86 6.31 5.96
CA GLN A 124 6.41 5.41 4.91
C GLN A 124 4.91 5.60 4.64
N ALA A 125 4.09 5.54 5.68
CA ALA A 125 2.65 5.62 5.54
C ALA A 125 2.19 7.01 5.08
N LEU A 126 2.85 8.07 5.55
CA LEU A 126 2.58 9.43 5.08
C LEU A 126 2.83 9.56 3.58
N GLY A 127 3.87 8.92 3.03
CA GLY A 127 4.11 8.93 1.58
C GLY A 127 2.96 8.32 0.78
N VAL A 128 2.42 7.18 1.22
CA VAL A 128 1.23 6.58 0.59
C VAL A 128 0.00 7.49 0.76
N GLU A 129 -0.23 7.97 1.98
CA GLU A 129 -1.39 8.79 2.32
C GLU A 129 -1.41 10.10 1.53
N LEU A 130 -0.25 10.72 1.29
CA LEU A 130 -0.12 11.94 0.48
C LEU A 130 -0.52 11.69 -0.98
N VAL A 131 -0.13 10.56 -1.58
CA VAL A 131 -0.56 10.22 -2.95
C VAL A 131 -2.07 10.05 -3.03
N LEU A 132 -2.66 9.37 -2.05
CA LEU A 132 -4.11 9.21 -1.97
C LEU A 132 -4.80 10.56 -1.74
N ALA A 133 -4.24 11.41 -0.88
CA ALA A 133 -4.76 12.73 -0.54
C ALA A 133 -4.75 13.69 -1.74
N MET A 134 -3.68 13.68 -2.56
CA MET A 134 -3.60 14.45 -3.80
C MET A 134 -4.73 14.10 -4.78
N LEU A 135 -5.25 12.89 -4.69
CA LEU A 135 -6.36 12.40 -5.50
C LEU A 135 -7.70 12.38 -4.74
N LEU A 136 -7.74 13.04 -3.59
CA LEU A 136 -8.89 13.14 -2.69
C LEU A 136 -9.51 11.78 -2.33
N TRP A 137 -8.68 10.73 -2.24
CA TRP A 137 -9.10 9.34 -2.03
C TRP A 137 -10.15 8.88 -3.06
N ARG A 138 -9.95 9.22 -4.35
CA ARG A 138 -10.88 8.87 -5.44
C ARG A 138 -10.33 7.89 -6.46
N ARG A 139 -9.05 7.52 -6.37
CA ARG A 139 -8.35 6.67 -7.36
C ARG A 139 -7.52 5.62 -6.63
N PHE A 140 -7.66 4.35 -7.04
CA PHE A 140 -7.10 3.19 -6.33
C PHE A 140 -6.51 2.14 -7.28
N GLY A 141 -6.11 2.55 -8.48
CA GLY A 141 -5.52 1.67 -9.49
C GLY A 141 -4.04 1.38 -9.23
N VAL A 142 -3.49 0.43 -9.99
CA VAL A 142 -2.08 0.00 -9.88
C VAL A 142 -1.08 1.15 -9.99
N VAL A 143 -1.36 2.14 -10.86
CA VAL A 143 -0.52 3.34 -11.00
C VAL A 143 -0.48 4.15 -9.72
N ILE A 144 -1.63 4.30 -9.04
CA ILE A 144 -1.71 5.07 -7.80
C ILE A 144 -1.02 4.32 -6.67
N ALA A 145 -1.16 2.99 -6.63
CA ALA A 145 -0.45 2.15 -5.69
C ALA A 145 1.08 2.25 -5.88
N ALA A 146 1.56 2.17 -7.12
CA ALA A 146 2.97 2.33 -7.48
C ALA A 146 3.51 3.73 -7.10
N LEU A 147 2.76 4.79 -7.38
CA LEU A 147 3.13 6.15 -6.97
C LEU A 147 3.15 6.28 -5.43
N GLY A 148 2.19 5.64 -4.74
CA GLY A 148 2.15 5.59 -3.28
C GLY A 148 3.41 4.94 -2.70
N GLY A 149 3.78 3.76 -3.20
CA GLY A 149 5.00 3.07 -2.78
C GLY A 149 6.29 3.84 -3.14
N LEU A 150 6.34 4.50 -4.30
CA LEU A 150 7.45 5.38 -4.70
C LEU A 150 7.64 6.53 -3.72
N LEU A 151 6.56 7.24 -3.38
CA LEU A 151 6.63 8.37 -2.45
C LEU A 151 6.88 7.92 -1.01
N SER A 152 6.33 6.76 -0.63
CA SER A 152 6.59 6.10 0.65
C SER A 152 8.08 5.86 0.88
N ALA A 153 8.74 5.18 -0.06
CA ALA A 153 10.19 4.97 -0.03
C ALA A 153 10.97 6.29 -0.02
N ALA A 154 10.58 7.24 -0.86
CA ALA A 154 11.28 8.53 -0.92
C ALA A 154 11.20 9.30 0.40
N MET A 155 10.04 9.30 1.08
CA MET A 155 9.86 9.99 2.35
C MET A 155 10.64 9.33 3.49
N GLU A 156 10.63 8.00 3.58
CA GLU A 156 11.44 7.28 4.55
C GLU A 156 12.93 7.55 4.35
N ILE A 157 13.44 7.33 3.13
CA ILE A 157 14.86 7.41 2.85
C ILE A 157 15.39 8.82 3.08
N THR A 158 14.70 9.83 2.53
CA THR A 158 15.15 11.22 2.62
C THR A 158 14.86 11.85 3.98
N GLY A 159 13.81 11.39 4.67
CA GLY A 159 13.40 11.89 5.97
C GLY A 159 14.15 11.25 7.14
N TYR A 160 14.64 10.02 6.99
CA TYR A 160 15.24 9.25 8.07
C TYR A 160 16.55 8.56 7.67
N GLU A 161 16.54 7.63 6.71
CA GLU A 161 17.69 6.74 6.50
C GLU A 161 18.97 7.43 6.03
N TRP A 162 18.86 8.48 5.22
CA TRP A 162 19.98 9.31 4.79
C TRP A 162 20.77 9.94 5.93
N TRP A 163 20.15 10.05 7.10
CA TRP A 163 20.70 10.66 8.30
C TRP A 163 21.06 9.62 9.35
N SER A 164 20.34 8.50 9.40
CA SER A 164 20.52 7.46 10.41
C SER A 164 21.40 6.30 9.98
N TYR A 165 21.30 5.85 8.73
CA TYR A 165 22.02 4.65 8.25
C TYR A 165 23.13 4.98 7.26
N VAL A 166 22.92 5.97 6.39
CA VAL A 166 23.86 6.28 5.30
C VAL A 166 24.37 7.73 5.34
N ALA A 167 24.48 8.32 6.52
CA ALA A 167 24.94 9.71 6.71
C ALA A 167 26.28 9.99 6.00
N GLY A 168 27.22 9.04 6.07
CA GLY A 168 28.56 9.14 5.48
C GLY A 168 28.64 8.84 3.99
N TYR A 169 27.54 8.46 3.32
CA TYR A 169 27.55 8.25 1.87
C TYR A 169 27.74 9.56 1.13
N SER A 170 28.48 9.51 0.01
CA SER A 170 28.48 10.60 -0.97
C SER A 170 27.06 10.82 -1.52
N TRP A 171 26.78 12.02 -2.02
CA TRP A 171 25.48 12.33 -2.62
C TRP A 171 25.10 11.39 -3.76
N THR A 172 26.06 10.99 -4.60
CA THR A 172 25.82 10.00 -5.65
C THR A 172 25.33 8.67 -5.08
N TRP A 173 25.97 8.18 -4.00
CA TRP A 173 25.55 6.94 -3.35
C TRP A 173 24.19 7.07 -2.65
N LYS A 174 23.89 8.22 -2.04
CA LYS A 174 22.56 8.51 -1.48
C LYS A 174 21.46 8.50 -2.54
N LEU A 175 21.74 9.05 -3.73
CA LEU A 175 20.79 9.05 -4.85
C LEU A 175 20.59 7.65 -5.45
N VAL A 176 21.64 6.84 -5.53
CA VAL A 176 21.53 5.43 -5.95
C VAL A 176 20.71 4.63 -4.94
N TYR A 177 20.98 4.80 -3.64
CA TYR A 177 20.22 4.20 -2.55
C TYR A 177 18.74 4.55 -2.65
N LEU A 178 18.43 5.84 -2.80
CA LEU A 178 17.08 6.34 -3.02
C LEU A 178 16.43 5.71 -4.26
N ALA A 179 17.16 5.60 -5.38
CA ALA A 179 16.61 5.01 -6.60
C ALA A 179 16.28 3.52 -6.40
N CYS A 180 17.13 2.75 -5.72
CA CYS A 180 16.87 1.35 -5.37
C CYS A 180 15.61 1.23 -4.51
N GLY A 181 15.49 2.03 -3.45
CA GLY A 181 14.31 2.02 -2.59
C GLY A 181 13.04 2.46 -3.28
N MET A 182 13.09 3.50 -4.12
CA MET A 182 11.96 3.94 -4.93
C MET A 182 11.48 2.86 -5.90
N VAL A 183 12.40 2.17 -6.58
CA VAL A 183 12.06 1.03 -7.45
C VAL A 183 11.39 -0.08 -6.64
N SER A 184 11.93 -0.41 -5.47
CA SER A 184 11.35 -1.41 -4.56
C SER A 184 9.96 -1.01 -4.07
N GLY A 185 9.78 0.21 -3.57
CA GLY A 185 8.50 0.72 -3.11
C GLY A 185 7.46 0.74 -4.21
N GLY A 186 7.81 1.20 -5.41
CA GLY A 186 6.89 1.19 -6.55
C GLY A 186 6.44 -0.22 -6.95
N LEU A 187 7.38 -1.16 -7.03
CA LEU A 187 7.11 -2.52 -7.53
C LEU A 187 6.60 -3.47 -6.43
N ILE A 188 7.34 -3.63 -5.34
CA ILE A 188 7.02 -4.58 -4.27
C ILE A 188 5.81 -4.08 -3.49
N ALA A 189 5.86 -2.86 -2.94
CA ALA A 189 4.73 -2.34 -2.17
C ALA A 189 3.57 -1.89 -3.05
N GLY A 190 3.84 -1.07 -4.06
CA GLY A 190 2.81 -0.50 -4.90
C GLY A 190 2.11 -1.56 -5.76
N VAL A 191 2.84 -2.14 -6.72
CA VAL A 191 2.26 -3.16 -7.62
C VAL A 191 1.93 -4.43 -6.86
N GLY A 192 2.82 -4.93 -6.00
CA GLY A 192 2.58 -6.13 -5.19
C GLY A 192 1.43 -5.98 -4.19
N GLY A 193 1.36 -4.85 -3.47
CA GLY A 193 0.23 -4.54 -2.58
C GLY A 193 -1.09 -4.41 -3.32
N TRP A 194 -1.09 -3.76 -4.49
CA TRP A 194 -2.29 -3.72 -5.36
C TRP A 194 -2.71 -5.13 -5.81
N ALA A 195 -1.77 -5.96 -6.24
CA ALA A 195 -2.04 -7.33 -6.66
C ALA A 195 -2.59 -8.17 -5.50
N LEU A 196 -2.08 -7.99 -4.29
CA LEU A 196 -2.58 -8.63 -3.08
C LEU A 196 -4.02 -8.21 -2.77
N VAL A 197 -4.36 -6.92 -2.83
CA VAL A 197 -5.74 -6.44 -2.66
C VAL A 197 -6.67 -7.06 -3.70
N ARG A 198 -6.22 -7.17 -4.96
CA ARG A 198 -6.99 -7.84 -6.02
C ARG A 198 -7.16 -9.33 -5.77
N ALA A 199 -6.18 -10.00 -5.15
CA ALA A 199 -6.30 -11.41 -4.77
C ALA A 199 -7.30 -11.60 -3.61
N LEU A 200 -7.21 -10.78 -2.57
CA LEU A 200 -8.12 -10.77 -1.42
C LEU A 200 -9.57 -10.41 -1.82
N ALA A 201 -9.74 -9.51 -2.79
CA ALA A 201 -11.05 -9.19 -3.34
C ALA A 201 -11.65 -10.38 -4.10
N ARG A 202 -10.85 -11.07 -4.94
CA ARG A 202 -11.30 -12.25 -5.69
C ARG A 202 -11.59 -13.47 -4.82
N SER A 203 -10.97 -13.59 -3.65
CA SER A 203 -11.30 -14.66 -2.69
C SER A 203 -12.58 -14.40 -1.90
N GLY A 204 -13.19 -13.21 -2.04
CA GLY A 204 -14.38 -12.80 -1.31
C GLY A 204 -14.09 -12.22 0.08
N ALA A 205 -12.83 -12.20 0.53
CA ALA A 205 -12.46 -11.66 1.85
C ALA A 205 -12.78 -10.16 1.99
N LEU A 206 -12.84 -9.42 0.88
CA LEU A 206 -13.11 -7.99 0.85
C LEU A 206 -14.53 -7.63 0.36
N ASN A 207 -15.50 -8.56 0.45
CA ASN A 207 -16.87 -8.33 -0.03
C ASN A 207 -17.60 -7.16 0.66
N ALA A 208 -17.19 -6.80 1.87
CA ALA A 208 -17.74 -5.65 2.59
C ALA A 208 -17.10 -4.30 2.20
N PHE A 209 -16.10 -4.32 1.32
CA PHE A 209 -15.29 -3.18 0.92
C PHE A 209 -15.44 -2.84 -0.57
N PRO A 210 -15.15 -1.58 -0.97
CA PRO A 210 -15.24 -1.17 -2.37
C PRO A 210 -14.42 -2.03 -3.34
N ALA A 211 -13.26 -2.52 -2.91
CA ALA A 211 -12.41 -3.39 -3.72
C ALA A 211 -13.08 -4.73 -4.10
N GLY A 212 -13.88 -5.31 -3.19
CA GLY A 212 -14.67 -6.51 -3.49
C GLY A 212 -15.85 -6.21 -4.41
N GLN A 213 -16.53 -5.08 -4.19
CA GLN A 213 -17.62 -4.64 -5.07
C GLN A 213 -17.15 -4.47 -6.53
N GLU A 214 -15.98 -3.87 -6.75
CA GLU A 214 -15.41 -3.71 -8.10
C GLU A 214 -15.18 -5.04 -8.82
N VAL A 215 -14.84 -6.11 -8.09
CA VAL A 215 -14.67 -7.44 -8.68
C VAL A 215 -16.03 -8.02 -9.08
N HIS A 216 -17.03 -7.93 -8.21
CA HIS A 216 -18.38 -8.41 -8.53
C HIS A 216 -19.02 -7.67 -9.72
N GLU A 217 -18.84 -6.35 -9.79
CA GLU A 217 -19.32 -5.54 -10.93
C GLU A 217 -18.60 -5.93 -12.22
N ALA A 218 -17.29 -6.20 -12.17
CA ALA A 218 -16.53 -6.64 -13.33
C ALA A 218 -16.92 -8.04 -13.81
N ASP A 219 -17.23 -8.97 -12.89
CA ASP A 219 -17.66 -10.33 -13.23
C ASP A 219 -19.10 -10.37 -13.75
N ALA A 220 -19.99 -9.49 -13.29
CA ALA A 220 -21.35 -9.37 -13.83
C ALA A 220 -21.42 -8.85 -15.29
N LEU A 221 -20.32 -8.27 -15.79
CA LEU A 221 -20.18 -7.75 -17.15
C LEU A 221 -19.55 -8.76 -18.14
N ARG A 222 -19.12 -9.93 -17.64
CA ARG A 222 -18.52 -11.01 -18.44
C ARG A 222 -19.56 -12.05 -18.81
#